data_AF-A0A832KE76-F1
#
_entry.id   AF-A0A832KE76-F1
#
_cell.length_a   1.000
_cell.length_b   1.000
_cell.length_c   1.000
_cell.angle_alpha   90.00
_cell.angle_beta   90.00
_cell.angle_gamma   90.00
#
_symmetry.space_group_name_H-M   'P 1'
#
loop_
_entity.id
_entity.type
_entity.pdbx_description
1 polymer ?
#
loop_
_entity_poly.entity_id
_entity_poly.type
_entity_poly.pdbx_seq_one_letter_code
_entity_poly.pdbx_strand_id
1 'polypeptide(L)'
;MNRKESPVKPPIPIKVRDLRNFARLVLALTDGNQVVWSITRGSKRFLAFFTAYMYWNGDLPILAYVDVTSEERVKPFLAYRSDAPTGEETRFLACMDDPKYKYASLIELEECPEPFSKALEERIEPLHPPLRVLVKDGRSIMRLLLAITLREGTNFPIWHFERRGSTIMGTFIPFEHYYESDALPMFIYYISEAPPIGGFLKYQSSETKDEQLTYSDNTRDVKYFYAKIVSVEELPFL
;
A
#
# COMPACT_ATOMS: atom_id res chain seq x y z
N MET A 1 -31.87 -26.82 -7.93
CA MET A 1 -30.99 -27.01 -6.75
C MET A 1 -30.40 -25.64 -6.41
N ASN A 2 -31.04 -24.90 -5.51
CA ASN A 2 -30.58 -23.58 -5.10
C ASN A 2 -29.29 -23.76 -4.27
N ARG A 3 -28.12 -23.50 -4.87
CA ARG A 3 -26.91 -23.24 -4.08
C ARG A 3 -27.23 -22.01 -3.23
N LYS A 4 -27.41 -22.19 -1.92
CA LYS A 4 -27.27 -21.07 -0.99
C LYS A 4 -25.87 -20.52 -1.23
N GLU A 5 -25.78 -19.34 -1.84
CA GLU A 5 -24.52 -18.60 -1.92
C GLU A 5 -24.07 -18.38 -0.48
N SER A 6 -22.87 -18.88 -0.15
CA SER A 6 -22.25 -18.56 1.13
C SER A 6 -22.08 -17.03 1.20
N PRO A 7 -22.38 -16.39 2.34
CA PRO A 7 -22.28 -14.94 2.46
C PRO A 7 -20.85 -14.48 2.11
N VAL A 8 -20.75 -13.45 1.26
CA VAL A 8 -19.47 -12.87 0.85
C VAL A 8 -18.75 -12.35 2.09
N LYS A 9 -17.53 -12.85 2.33
CA LYS A 9 -16.71 -12.41 3.45
C LYS A 9 -16.16 -11.00 3.18
N PRO A 10 -16.19 -10.10 4.17
CA PRO A 10 -15.64 -8.75 4.01
C PRO A 10 -14.10 -8.78 3.88
N PRO A 11 -13.50 -7.84 3.12
CA PRO A 11 -12.05 -7.69 3.02
C PRO A 11 -11.44 -7.17 4.32
N ILE A 12 -10.13 -7.36 4.49
CA ILE A 12 -9.38 -6.81 5.62
C ILE A 12 -9.23 -5.30 5.45
N PRO A 13 -9.75 -4.47 6.38
CA PRO A 13 -9.59 -3.03 6.31
C PRO A 13 -8.17 -2.63 6.71
N ILE A 14 -7.56 -1.72 5.96
CA ILE A 14 -6.29 -1.09 6.34
C ILE A 14 -6.46 0.43 6.25
N LYS A 15 -6.48 1.11 7.39
CA LYS A 15 -6.59 2.57 7.42
C LYS A 15 -5.24 3.22 7.14
N VAL A 16 -5.14 3.86 5.99
CA VAL A 16 -3.98 4.64 5.55
C VAL A 16 -4.02 6.01 6.21
N ARG A 17 -2.87 6.46 6.70
CA ARG A 17 -2.76 7.60 7.61
C ARG A 17 -3.28 8.92 7.04
N ASP A 18 -3.03 9.17 5.76
CA ASP A 18 -3.41 10.40 5.07
C ASP A 18 -3.49 10.22 3.55
N LEU A 19 -4.05 11.22 2.86
CA LEU A 19 -4.27 11.17 1.41
C LEU A 19 -2.97 11.01 0.63
N ARG A 20 -1.84 11.56 1.11
CA ARG A 20 -0.54 11.43 0.43
C ARG A 20 -0.04 9.98 0.50
N ASN A 21 -0.11 9.35 1.67
CA ASN A 21 0.24 7.93 1.84
C ASN A 21 -0.70 7.04 1.01
N PHE A 22 -1.99 7.37 0.92
CA PHE A 22 -2.96 6.64 0.09
C PHE A 22 -2.64 6.78 -1.40
N ALA A 23 -2.41 8.00 -1.89
CA ALA A 23 -2.02 8.25 -3.27
C ALA A 23 -0.70 7.54 -3.61
N ARG A 24 0.27 7.53 -2.69
CA ARG A 24 1.53 6.79 -2.86
C ARG A 24 1.30 5.29 -2.94
N LEU A 25 0.47 4.71 -2.07
CA LEU A 25 0.12 3.29 -2.10
C LEU A 25 -0.44 2.91 -3.48
N VAL A 26 -1.40 3.69 -3.97
CA VAL A 26 -2.12 3.42 -5.21
C VAL A 26 -1.27 3.71 -6.44
N LEU A 27 -0.57 4.84 -6.51
CA LEU A 27 -0.04 5.40 -7.77
C LEU A 27 1.49 5.47 -7.84
N ALA A 28 2.21 5.42 -6.72
CA ALA A 28 3.65 5.50 -6.77
C ALA A 28 4.27 4.19 -7.26
N LEU A 29 5.18 4.30 -8.22
CA LEU A 29 5.96 3.18 -8.77
C LEU A 29 5.08 2.04 -9.32
N THR A 30 3.86 2.36 -9.75
CA THR A 30 2.92 1.43 -10.38
C THR A 30 2.74 1.76 -11.85
N ASP A 31 2.60 0.71 -12.64
CA ASP A 31 2.15 0.82 -14.02
C ASP A 31 0.62 0.75 -14.11
N GLY A 32 0.06 1.49 -15.06
CA GLY A 32 -1.37 1.53 -15.33
C GLY A 32 -2.18 2.53 -14.48
N ASN A 33 -3.43 2.72 -14.90
CA ASN A 33 -4.40 3.53 -14.19
C ASN A 33 -5.07 2.66 -13.12
N GLN A 34 -5.14 3.18 -11.90
CA GLN A 34 -5.78 2.47 -10.79
C GLN A 34 -7.23 2.91 -10.62
N VAL A 35 -8.05 2.02 -10.08
CA VAL A 35 -9.43 2.31 -9.70
C VAL A 35 -9.47 2.53 -8.19
N VAL A 36 -10.03 3.65 -7.77
CA VAL A 36 -10.27 3.99 -6.37
C VAL A 36 -11.75 4.22 -6.17
N TRP A 37 -12.31 3.61 -5.14
CA TRP A 37 -13.71 3.73 -4.79
C TRP A 37 -13.91 4.94 -3.89
N SER A 38 -14.76 5.88 -4.31
CA SER A 38 -15.18 7.02 -3.49
C SER A 38 -16.50 6.66 -2.81
N ILE A 39 -16.43 6.46 -1.49
CA ILE A 39 -17.53 5.96 -0.68
C ILE A 39 -18.00 7.09 0.22
N THR A 40 -19.29 7.42 0.17
CA THR A 40 -19.90 8.39 1.07
C THR A 40 -20.83 7.66 2.04
N ARG A 41 -20.66 7.93 3.34
CA ARG A 41 -21.50 7.34 4.40
C ARG A 41 -21.84 8.41 5.43
N GLY A 42 -23.11 8.79 5.45
CA GLY A 42 -23.56 9.94 6.23
C GLY A 42 -22.79 11.19 5.82
N SER A 43 -22.15 11.86 6.78
CA SER A 43 -21.31 13.04 6.52
C SER A 43 -19.85 12.72 6.21
N LYS A 44 -19.44 11.44 6.27
CA LYS A 44 -18.05 11.03 6.05
C LYS A 44 -17.86 10.56 4.62
N ARG A 45 -16.73 10.91 4.04
CA ARG A 45 -16.28 10.42 2.74
C ARG A 45 -14.95 9.70 2.91
N PHE A 46 -14.80 8.59 2.21
CA PHE A 46 -13.62 7.75 2.22
C PHE A 46 -13.21 7.45 0.79
N LEU A 47 -11.90 7.36 0.54
CA LEU A 47 -11.38 6.69 -0.64
C LEU A 47 -10.93 5.29 -0.24
N ALA A 48 -11.25 4.29 -1.05
CA ALA A 48 -10.84 2.93 -0.82
C ALA A 48 -10.19 2.31 -2.07
N PHE A 49 -9.12 1.55 -1.85
CA PHE A 49 -8.40 0.80 -2.85
C PHE A 49 -8.48 -0.69 -2.50
N PHE A 50 -9.01 -1.47 -3.43
CA PHE A 50 -9.14 -2.92 -3.28
C PHE A 50 -7.92 -3.60 -3.90
N THR A 51 -7.24 -4.42 -3.12
CA THR A 51 -6.10 -5.23 -3.56
C THR A 51 -6.15 -6.59 -2.89
N ALA A 52 -5.28 -7.51 -3.30
CA ALA A 52 -5.24 -8.85 -2.76
C ALA A 52 -3.80 -9.33 -2.66
N TYR A 53 -3.48 -10.03 -1.57
CA TYR A 53 -2.21 -10.73 -1.43
C TYR A 53 -2.43 -12.24 -1.53
N MET A 54 -1.64 -12.92 -2.36
CA MET A 54 -1.58 -14.38 -2.30
C MET A 54 -1.25 -14.82 -0.88
N TYR A 55 -2.03 -15.78 -0.37
CA TYR A 55 -2.01 -16.18 1.03
C TYR A 55 -2.10 -17.71 1.14
N TRP A 56 -2.23 -18.21 2.37
CA TRP A 56 -2.23 -19.65 2.65
C TRP A 56 -3.12 -20.46 1.69
N ASN A 57 -4.42 -20.17 1.63
CA ASN A 57 -5.36 -20.86 0.74
C ASN A 57 -6.27 -19.80 0.11
N GLY A 58 -5.93 -19.36 -1.09
CA GLY A 58 -6.49 -18.22 -1.80
C GLY A 58 -5.84 -16.90 -1.43
N ASP A 59 -6.47 -15.83 -1.87
CA ASP A 59 -5.99 -14.48 -1.59
C ASP A 59 -6.56 -13.93 -0.28
N LEU A 60 -5.77 -13.05 0.36
CA LEU A 60 -6.23 -12.16 1.41
C LEU A 60 -6.69 -10.84 0.79
N PRO A 61 -8.00 -10.60 0.64
CA PRO A 61 -8.51 -9.35 0.09
C PRO A 61 -8.32 -8.22 1.10
N ILE A 62 -7.81 -7.10 0.62
CA ILE A 62 -7.51 -5.90 1.40
C ILE A 62 -8.32 -4.73 0.86
N LEU A 63 -8.95 -4.01 1.77
CA LEU A 63 -9.57 -2.73 1.52
C LEU A 63 -8.74 -1.66 2.24
N ALA A 64 -7.73 -1.13 1.54
CA ALA A 64 -6.97 0.00 2.05
C ALA A 64 -7.82 1.26 1.89
N TYR A 65 -7.96 2.09 2.91
CA TYR A 65 -8.83 3.27 2.85
C TYR A 65 -8.25 4.48 3.58
N VAL A 66 -8.71 5.67 3.21
CA VAL A 66 -8.35 6.93 3.84
C VAL A 66 -9.59 7.81 4.01
N ASP A 67 -9.65 8.54 5.13
CA ASP A 67 -10.67 9.55 5.37
C ASP A 67 -10.39 10.78 4.50
N VAL A 68 -11.41 11.25 3.79
CA VAL A 68 -11.36 12.51 3.03
C VAL A 68 -11.95 13.61 3.88
N THR A 69 -11.21 14.69 4.09
CA THR A 69 -11.70 15.81 4.89
C THR A 69 -12.80 16.58 4.13
N SER A 70 -13.70 17.24 4.85
CA SER A 70 -14.78 18.03 4.24
C SER A 70 -14.28 19.23 3.41
N GLU A 71 -13.05 19.67 3.63
CA GLU A 71 -12.40 20.76 2.88
C GLU A 71 -11.90 20.30 1.51
N GLU A 72 -11.62 19.01 1.34
CA GLU A 72 -11.13 18.46 0.09
C GLU A 72 -12.26 18.37 -0.93
N ARG A 73 -12.20 19.24 -1.94
CA ARG A 73 -13.08 19.13 -3.10
C ARG A 73 -12.62 17.96 -3.98
N VAL A 74 -13.17 16.79 -3.70
CA VAL A 74 -12.99 15.58 -4.52
C VAL A 74 -13.46 15.84 -5.95
N LYS A 75 -12.65 15.39 -6.91
CA LYS A 75 -12.92 15.43 -8.35
C LYS A 75 -12.70 14.03 -8.93
N PRO A 76 -13.12 13.76 -10.18
CA PRO A 76 -13.09 12.41 -10.76
C PRO A 76 -11.73 11.70 -10.79
N PHE A 77 -10.62 12.43 -10.66
CA PHE A 77 -9.27 11.83 -10.68
C PHE A 77 -8.45 12.23 -9.47
N LEU A 78 -7.77 11.25 -8.87
CA LEU A 78 -6.69 11.47 -7.92
C LEU A 78 -5.36 11.42 -8.68
N ALA A 79 -4.62 12.52 -8.66
CA ALA A 79 -3.35 12.66 -9.35
C ALA A 79 -2.19 12.61 -8.35
N TYR A 80 -1.12 11.92 -8.72
CA TYR A 80 0.08 11.75 -7.92
C TYR A 80 1.34 11.83 -8.77
N ARG A 81 2.38 12.47 -8.24
CA ARG A 81 3.74 12.36 -8.76
C ARG A 81 4.76 12.49 -7.64
N SER A 82 5.92 11.88 -7.84
CA SER A 82 7.04 11.87 -6.88
C SER A 82 8.34 12.38 -7.48
N ASP A 83 8.33 12.95 -8.68
CA ASP A 83 9.51 13.41 -9.40
C ASP A 83 9.59 14.95 -9.51
N ALA A 84 8.66 15.68 -8.85
CA ALA A 84 8.63 17.13 -8.85
C ALA A 84 9.79 17.72 -8.02
N PRO A 85 10.28 18.94 -8.34
CA PRO A 85 11.38 19.57 -7.58
C PRO A 85 11.12 19.69 -6.07
N THR A 86 9.86 19.82 -5.67
CA THR A 86 9.39 19.95 -4.29
C THR A 86 9.09 18.60 -3.62
N GLY A 87 9.31 17.47 -4.31
CA GLY A 87 9.03 16.13 -3.83
C GLY A 87 7.68 15.61 -4.32
N GLU A 88 6.90 15.03 -3.42
CA GLU A 88 5.59 14.45 -3.74
C GLU A 88 4.49 15.50 -3.89
N GLU A 89 3.63 15.30 -4.87
CA GLU A 89 2.42 16.10 -5.04
C GLU A 89 1.21 15.19 -5.19
N THR A 90 0.10 15.56 -4.55
CA THR A 90 -1.16 14.84 -4.60
C THR A 90 -2.30 15.82 -4.73
N ARG A 91 -3.20 15.63 -5.71
CA ARG A 91 -4.28 16.58 -6.02
C ARG A 91 -5.49 15.87 -6.64
N PHE A 92 -6.68 16.43 -6.41
CA PHE A 92 -7.88 16.06 -7.14
C PHE A 92 -8.04 16.88 -8.43
N LEU A 93 -8.24 16.23 -9.57
CA LEU A 93 -8.35 16.83 -10.90
C LEU A 93 -9.62 16.37 -11.65
N ALA A 94 -10.06 17.21 -12.59
CA ALA A 94 -11.24 16.94 -13.41
C ALA A 94 -10.92 16.24 -14.75
N CYS A 95 -9.64 16.20 -15.13
CA CYS A 95 -9.13 15.59 -16.35
C CYS A 95 -7.72 15.03 -16.10
N MET A 96 -7.21 14.26 -17.07
CA MET A 96 -5.92 13.58 -17.03
C MET A 96 -4.91 14.20 -18.04
N ASP A 97 -4.92 15.52 -18.18
CA ASP A 97 -4.23 16.20 -19.28
C ASP A 97 -2.72 16.40 -19.03
N ASP A 98 -2.27 16.45 -17.77
CA ASP A 98 -0.84 16.62 -17.45
C ASP A 98 -0.15 15.25 -17.36
N PRO A 99 0.67 14.85 -18.34
CA PRO A 99 1.32 13.54 -18.37
C PRO A 99 2.39 13.37 -17.27
N LYS A 100 2.73 14.42 -16.53
CA LYS A 100 3.68 14.35 -15.40
C LYS A 100 3.08 13.65 -14.18
N TYR A 101 1.76 13.53 -14.11
CA TYR A 101 1.10 12.82 -13.02
C TYR A 101 0.69 11.41 -13.46
N LYS A 102 0.70 10.50 -12.49
CA LYS A 102 -0.06 9.26 -12.51
C LYS A 102 -1.45 9.52 -11.97
N TYR A 103 -2.44 8.80 -12.47
CA TYR A 103 -3.85 9.05 -12.15
C TYR A 103 -4.55 7.77 -11.69
N ALA A 104 -5.36 7.91 -10.64
CA ALA A 104 -6.41 6.95 -10.30
C ALA A 104 -7.75 7.55 -10.70
N SER A 105 -8.60 6.72 -11.30
CA SER A 105 -10.00 7.06 -11.55
C SER A 105 -10.80 6.85 -10.27
N LEU A 106 -11.54 7.87 -9.85
CA LEU A 106 -12.45 7.77 -8.72
C LEU A 106 -13.81 7.30 -9.21
N ILE A 107 -14.23 6.13 -8.74
CA ILE A 107 -15.56 5.60 -8.99
C ILE A 107 -16.43 5.97 -7.81
N GLU A 108 -17.34 6.93 -8.03
CA GLU A 108 -18.30 7.36 -7.02
C GLU A 108 -19.39 6.31 -6.87
N LEU A 109 -19.49 5.75 -5.66
CA LEU A 109 -20.54 4.79 -5.34
C LEU A 109 -21.77 5.52 -4.82
N GLU A 110 -22.92 5.23 -5.41
CA GLU A 110 -24.22 5.67 -4.89
C GLU A 110 -24.51 4.99 -3.55
N GLU A 111 -24.23 3.69 -3.45
CA GLU A 111 -24.37 2.89 -2.24
C GLU A 111 -23.09 2.09 -1.97
N CYS A 112 -22.69 1.99 -0.70
CA CYS A 112 -21.54 1.18 -0.30
C CYS A 112 -21.93 -0.31 -0.26
N PRO A 113 -21.24 -1.20 -1.01
CA PRO A 113 -21.50 -2.63 -0.94
C PRO A 113 -21.40 -3.17 0.49
N GLU A 114 -22.28 -4.11 0.85
CA GLU A 114 -22.34 -4.66 2.22
C GLU A 114 -20.99 -5.20 2.72
N PRO A 115 -20.19 -5.95 1.94
CA PRO A 115 -18.88 -6.41 2.40
C PRO A 115 -17.90 -5.26 2.73
N PHE A 116 -17.98 -4.14 1.99
CA PHE A 116 -17.12 -2.97 2.25
C PHE A 116 -17.62 -2.21 3.48
N SER A 117 -18.94 -2.07 3.63
CA SER A 117 -19.54 -1.47 4.83
C SER A 117 -19.13 -2.22 6.10
N LYS A 118 -19.22 -3.56 6.08
CA LYS A 118 -18.76 -4.42 7.17
C LYS A 118 -17.27 -4.26 7.45
N ALA A 119 -16.44 -4.22 6.42
CA ALA A 119 -15.00 -4.00 6.59
C ALA A 119 -14.66 -2.67 7.26
N LEU A 120 -15.43 -1.61 7.00
CA LEU A 120 -15.19 -0.30 7.62
C LEU A 120 -15.71 -0.20 9.06
N GLU A 121 -16.54 -1.15 9.52
CA GLU A 121 -17.16 -1.16 10.86
C GLU A 121 -16.51 -2.16 11.81
N GLU A 122 -16.14 -3.32 11.29
CA GLU A 122 -15.72 -4.46 12.07
C GLU A 122 -14.20 -4.65 11.97
N ARG A 123 -13.57 -4.99 13.09
CA ARG A 123 -12.18 -5.48 13.07
C ARG A 123 -12.20 -6.91 12.53
N ILE A 124 -11.82 -7.06 11.26
CA ILE A 124 -11.71 -8.38 10.62
C ILE A 124 -10.25 -8.80 10.68
N GLU A 125 -10.02 -9.98 11.25
CA GLU A 125 -8.70 -10.61 11.29
C GLU A 125 -8.70 -11.84 10.38
N PRO A 126 -7.61 -12.10 9.63
CA PRO A 126 -7.50 -13.32 8.85
C PRO A 126 -7.42 -14.53 9.76
N LEU A 127 -7.84 -15.66 9.21
CA LEU A 127 -7.89 -16.92 9.94
C LEU A 127 -6.50 -17.39 10.42
N HIS A 128 -5.46 -17.10 9.64
CA HIS A 128 -4.09 -17.49 9.92
C HIS A 128 -3.17 -16.29 9.72
N PRO A 129 -2.28 -15.97 10.67
CA PRO A 129 -1.33 -14.88 10.49
C PRO A 129 -0.23 -15.25 9.48
N PRO A 130 0.48 -14.25 8.92
CA PRO A 130 1.63 -14.48 8.08
C PRO A 130 2.84 -14.90 8.92
N LEU A 131 3.82 -15.55 8.31
CA LEU A 131 5.11 -15.80 8.95
C LEU A 131 5.85 -14.47 9.13
N ARG A 132 6.14 -14.11 10.38
CA ARG A 132 6.84 -12.86 10.71
C ARG A 132 8.35 -13.10 10.76
N VAL A 133 9.09 -12.35 9.96
CA VAL A 133 10.54 -12.47 9.83
C VAL A 133 11.19 -11.15 10.20
N LEU A 134 11.84 -11.10 11.37
CA LEU A 134 12.60 -9.93 11.80
C LEU A 134 13.98 -9.94 11.13
N VAL A 135 14.28 -8.90 10.36
CA VAL A 135 15.58 -8.69 9.72
C VAL A 135 16.38 -7.59 10.42
N LYS A 136 17.69 -7.54 10.13
CA LYS A 136 18.62 -6.62 10.80
C LYS A 136 18.27 -5.15 10.57
N ASP A 137 17.97 -4.77 9.32
CA ASP A 137 17.71 -3.39 8.93
C ASP A 137 16.98 -3.30 7.57
N GLY A 138 16.64 -2.08 7.17
CA GLY A 138 15.98 -1.80 5.90
C GLY A 138 16.77 -2.23 4.67
N ARG A 139 18.11 -2.35 4.73
CA ARG A 139 18.92 -2.78 3.57
C ARG A 139 18.56 -4.20 3.15
N SER A 140 18.27 -5.06 4.12
CA SER A 140 17.85 -6.44 3.86
C SER A 140 16.51 -6.49 3.11
N ILE A 141 15.55 -5.65 3.48
CA ILE A 141 14.27 -5.51 2.76
C ILE A 141 14.52 -4.93 1.35
N MET A 142 15.37 -3.92 1.22
CA MET A 142 15.63 -3.29 -0.07
C MET A 142 16.29 -4.23 -1.08
N ARG A 143 17.22 -5.09 -0.66
CA ARG A 143 17.80 -6.13 -1.53
C ARG A 143 16.76 -7.13 -2.01
N LEU A 144 15.84 -7.53 -1.14
CA LEU A 144 14.73 -8.42 -1.49
C LEU A 144 13.79 -7.77 -2.50
N LEU A 145 13.32 -6.56 -2.21
CA LEU A 145 12.43 -5.81 -3.10
C LEU A 145 13.08 -5.55 -4.46
N LEU A 146 14.38 -5.20 -4.49
CA LEU A 146 15.11 -5.02 -5.74
C LEU A 146 15.14 -6.31 -6.56
N ALA A 147 15.46 -7.45 -5.94
CA ALA A 147 15.50 -8.74 -6.64
C ALA A 147 14.13 -9.14 -7.22
N ILE A 148 13.05 -8.93 -6.46
CA ILE A 148 11.68 -9.21 -6.89
C ILE A 148 11.27 -8.27 -8.03
N THR A 149 11.44 -6.96 -7.87
CA THR A 149 11.06 -5.99 -8.90
C THR A 149 11.81 -6.21 -10.21
N LEU A 150 13.10 -6.57 -10.17
CA LEU A 150 13.87 -6.88 -11.38
C LEU A 150 13.39 -8.15 -12.09
N ARG A 151 12.91 -9.14 -11.34
CA ARG A 151 12.48 -10.44 -11.89
C ARG A 151 11.03 -10.41 -12.38
N GLU A 152 10.14 -9.79 -11.60
CA GLU A 152 8.69 -9.93 -11.73
C GLU A 152 8.00 -8.59 -12.07
N GLY A 153 8.72 -7.46 -12.00
CA GLY A 153 8.14 -6.12 -12.20
C GLY A 153 7.29 -5.63 -11.04
N THR A 154 7.03 -6.48 -10.03
CA THR A 154 6.18 -6.15 -8.88
C THR A 154 6.90 -5.22 -7.89
N ASN A 155 6.20 -4.16 -7.45
CA ASN A 155 6.69 -3.23 -6.44
C ASN A 155 5.81 -3.30 -5.18
N PHE A 156 6.25 -4.07 -4.19
CA PHE A 156 5.56 -4.17 -2.91
C PHE A 156 5.85 -2.93 -2.03
N PRO A 157 4.84 -2.35 -1.38
CA PRO A 157 5.07 -1.26 -0.44
C PRO A 157 5.81 -1.75 0.80
N ILE A 158 6.51 -0.82 1.44
CA ILE A 158 6.98 -0.97 2.81
C ILE A 158 5.90 -0.34 3.69
N TRP A 159 5.15 -1.17 4.38
CA TRP A 159 4.19 -0.75 5.40
C TRP A 159 4.93 -0.19 6.61
N HIS A 160 4.47 0.96 7.07
CA HIS A 160 4.95 1.66 8.25
C HIS A 160 3.81 1.85 9.25
N PHE A 161 4.03 1.46 10.50
CA PHE A 161 3.08 1.70 11.60
C PHE A 161 3.81 1.67 12.95
N GLU A 162 3.19 2.28 13.95
CA GLU A 162 3.68 2.26 15.33
C GLU A 162 3.04 1.12 16.11
N ARG A 163 3.84 0.32 16.82
CA ARG A 163 3.32 -0.74 17.69
C ARG A 163 4.11 -0.80 18.98
N ARG A 164 3.41 -0.61 20.11
CA ARG A 164 4.01 -0.65 21.47
C ARG A 164 5.21 0.31 21.62
N GLY A 165 5.13 1.48 20.99
CA GLY A 165 6.19 2.49 21.00
C GLY A 165 7.39 2.19 20.10
N SER A 166 7.28 1.18 19.22
CA SER A 166 8.30 0.85 18.22
C SER A 166 7.79 1.17 16.81
N THR A 167 8.63 1.84 16.02
CA THR A 167 8.39 2.08 14.60
C THR A 167 8.67 0.80 13.82
N ILE A 168 7.62 0.18 13.26
CA ILE A 168 7.73 -1.04 12.45
C ILE A 168 7.75 -0.66 10.97
N MET A 169 8.71 -1.21 10.25
CA MET A 169 8.86 -1.06 8.80
C MET A 169 8.95 -2.45 8.17
N GLY A 170 8.01 -2.82 7.31
CA GLY A 170 8.00 -4.17 6.73
C GLY A 170 7.21 -4.31 5.44
N THR A 171 7.36 -5.43 4.76
CA THR A 171 6.71 -5.71 3.48
C THR A 171 6.12 -7.11 3.46
N PHE A 172 5.06 -7.32 2.68
CA PHE A 172 4.43 -8.62 2.47
C PHE A 172 4.97 -9.25 1.22
N ILE A 173 5.60 -10.42 1.37
CA ILE A 173 6.13 -11.21 0.25
C ILE A 173 5.48 -12.60 0.31
N PRO A 174 4.68 -12.98 -0.70
CA PRO A 174 4.20 -14.35 -0.82
C PRO A 174 5.31 -15.24 -1.38
N PHE A 175 5.50 -16.42 -0.80
CA PHE A 175 6.25 -17.50 -1.45
C PHE A 175 5.24 -18.49 -2.04
N GLU A 176 5.00 -18.35 -3.33
CA GLU A 176 3.95 -19.08 -4.05
C GLU A 176 4.21 -20.59 -4.09
N HIS A 177 3.13 -21.37 -4.22
CA HIS A 177 3.15 -22.83 -4.35
C HIS A 177 3.86 -23.55 -3.19
N TYR A 178 3.47 -23.21 -1.96
CA TYR A 178 4.07 -23.76 -0.75
C TYR A 178 3.36 -25.05 -0.30
N TYR A 179 3.86 -26.20 -0.74
CA TYR A 179 3.23 -27.51 -0.51
C TYR A 179 1.76 -27.52 -0.96
N GLU A 180 0.83 -27.77 -0.03
CA GLU A 180 -0.62 -27.82 -0.29
C GLU A 180 -1.27 -26.43 -0.27
N SER A 181 -0.51 -25.38 0.08
CA SER A 181 -0.97 -24.00 0.19
C SER A 181 -0.66 -23.21 -1.08
N ASP A 182 -1.54 -22.27 -1.43
CA ASP A 182 -1.35 -21.37 -2.58
C ASP A 182 -0.10 -20.50 -2.40
N ALA A 183 0.16 -20.04 -1.17
CA ALA A 183 1.42 -19.39 -0.80
C ALA A 183 1.75 -19.54 0.69
N LEU A 184 3.03 -19.39 1.02
CA LEU A 184 3.51 -19.05 2.35
C LEU A 184 3.63 -17.52 2.45
N PRO A 185 2.69 -16.83 3.11
CA PRO A 185 2.76 -15.38 3.25
C PRO A 185 3.78 -14.97 4.32
N MET A 186 4.76 -14.14 3.96
CA MET A 186 5.75 -13.62 4.89
C MET A 186 5.59 -12.12 5.10
N PHE A 187 5.60 -11.69 6.36
CA PHE A 187 5.81 -10.29 6.74
C PHE A 187 7.26 -10.12 7.18
N ILE A 188 8.08 -9.55 6.29
CA ILE A 188 9.51 -9.32 6.53
C ILE A 188 9.67 -7.88 7.00
N TYR A 189 10.21 -7.69 8.20
CA TYR A 189 10.20 -6.38 8.87
C TYR A 189 11.45 -6.12 9.69
N TYR A 190 11.72 -4.85 9.94
CA TYR A 190 12.70 -4.38 10.93
C TYR A 190 12.05 -3.35 11.86
N ILE A 191 12.68 -3.14 13.01
CA ILE A 191 12.31 -2.07 13.95
C ILE A 191 13.22 -0.89 13.64
N SER A 192 12.63 0.22 13.24
CA SER A 192 13.37 1.47 13.00
C SER A 192 13.59 2.22 14.31
N GLU A 193 14.73 2.88 14.44
CA GLU A 193 15.02 3.74 15.60
C GLU A 193 14.20 5.04 15.59
N ALA A 194 13.74 5.46 14.41
CA ALA A 194 12.95 6.66 14.22
C ALA A 194 11.89 6.47 13.13
N PRO A 195 10.79 7.26 13.15
CA PRO A 195 9.83 7.33 12.05
C PRO A 195 10.49 7.71 10.71
N PRO A 196 9.95 7.25 9.57
CA PRO A 196 10.46 7.62 8.27
C PRO A 196 10.30 9.13 8.04
N ILE A 197 11.38 9.78 7.63
CA ILE A 197 11.42 11.23 7.34
C ILE A 197 11.14 11.55 5.86
N GLY A 198 10.77 10.55 5.07
CA GLY A 198 10.39 10.71 3.67
C GLY A 198 9.50 9.57 3.19
N GLY A 199 8.88 9.74 2.03
CA GLY A 199 7.92 8.82 1.43
C GLY A 199 8.50 7.56 0.81
N PHE A 200 9.81 7.53 0.59
CA PHE A 200 10.51 6.44 -0.08
C PHE A 200 11.79 6.06 0.67
N LEU A 201 12.13 4.78 0.61
CA LEU A 201 13.51 4.33 0.78
C LEU A 201 14.23 4.40 -0.57
N LYS A 202 15.34 5.13 -0.61
CA LYS A 202 16.25 5.29 -1.75
C LYS A 202 17.47 4.40 -1.53
N TYR A 203 17.67 3.44 -2.42
CA TYR A 203 18.68 2.39 -2.30
C TYR A 203 19.62 2.36 -3.50
N GLN A 204 20.91 2.21 -3.24
CA GLN A 204 21.93 1.91 -4.23
C GLN A 204 22.99 1.00 -3.61
N SER A 205 23.55 0.10 -4.42
CA SER A 205 24.77 -0.62 -4.08
C SER A 205 25.72 -0.58 -5.28
N SER A 206 27.00 -0.32 -5.03
CA SER A 206 28.05 -0.36 -6.05
C SER A 206 29.41 -0.59 -5.42
N GLU A 207 30.35 -1.15 -6.16
CA GLU A 207 31.72 -1.42 -5.68
C GLU A 207 32.44 -0.17 -5.17
N THR A 208 32.12 1.00 -5.70
CA THR A 208 32.83 2.25 -5.40
C THR A 208 32.19 3.10 -4.30
N LYS A 209 30.95 2.81 -3.89
CA LYS A 209 30.18 3.65 -2.95
C LYS A 209 29.55 2.91 -1.77
N ASP A 210 29.88 1.62 -1.64
CA ASP A 210 29.24 0.68 -0.71
C ASP A 210 27.70 0.68 -0.84
N GLU A 211 27.02 -0.02 0.08
CA GLU A 211 25.56 -0.10 0.13
C GLU A 211 24.97 1.12 0.85
N GLN A 212 24.19 1.92 0.11
CA GLN A 212 23.57 3.15 0.60
C GLN A 212 22.06 3.01 0.72
N LEU A 213 21.53 3.44 1.86
CA LEU A 213 20.10 3.51 2.16
C LEU A 213 19.78 4.85 2.81
N THR A 214 18.88 5.60 2.19
CA THR A 214 18.44 6.92 2.67
C THR A 214 16.94 7.10 2.46
N TYR A 215 16.34 8.04 3.16
CA TYR A 215 14.97 8.47 2.87
C TYR A 215 14.95 9.50 1.75
N SER A 216 13.86 9.52 0.97
CA SER A 216 13.63 10.52 -0.08
C SER A 216 12.13 10.79 -0.21
N ASP A 217 11.78 12.03 -0.56
CA ASP A 217 10.44 12.40 -1.06
C ASP A 217 10.43 12.56 -2.58
N ASN A 218 11.54 12.22 -3.25
CA ASN A 218 11.69 12.38 -4.67
C ASN A 218 12.31 11.13 -5.33
N THR A 219 11.72 10.67 -6.43
CA THR A 219 12.13 9.46 -7.17
C THR A 219 12.71 9.77 -8.56
N ARG A 220 13.13 11.02 -8.82
CA ARG A 220 13.62 11.47 -10.13
C ARG A 220 15.00 10.89 -10.49
N ASP A 221 15.81 10.58 -9.48
CA ASP A 221 17.18 10.09 -9.70
C ASP A 221 17.17 8.59 -10.00
N VAL A 222 17.18 8.27 -11.29
CA VAL A 222 17.06 6.92 -11.87
C VAL A 222 18.21 5.97 -11.53
N LYS A 223 19.30 6.44 -10.91
CA LYS A 223 20.43 5.59 -10.50
C LYS A 223 20.11 4.74 -9.28
N TYR A 224 19.03 5.07 -8.57
CA TYR A 224 18.63 4.41 -7.34
C TYR A 224 17.37 3.60 -7.56
N PHE A 225 17.30 2.51 -6.81
CA PHE A 225 16.06 1.79 -6.61
C PHE A 225 15.25 2.46 -5.50
N TYR A 226 13.94 2.56 -5.68
CA TYR A 226 13.04 3.15 -4.70
C TYR A 226 11.98 2.14 -4.28
N ALA A 227 11.71 2.11 -2.96
CA ALA A 227 10.55 1.44 -2.41
C ALA A 227 9.65 2.46 -1.73
N LYS A 228 8.36 2.45 -2.04
CA LYS A 228 7.38 3.33 -1.41
C LYS A 228 7.12 2.90 0.03
N ILE A 229 7.16 3.86 0.95
CA ILE A 229 6.78 3.66 2.34
C ILE A 229 5.31 4.06 2.47
N VAL A 230 4.44 3.24 3.06
CA VAL A 230 3.02 3.57 3.26
C VAL A 230 2.70 3.51 4.74
N SER A 231 2.40 4.66 5.32
CA SER A 231 2.03 4.77 6.73
C SER A 231 0.56 4.43 6.94
N VAL A 232 0.29 3.51 7.86
CA VAL A 232 -1.06 3.06 8.25
C VAL A 232 -1.23 3.18 9.75
N GLU A 233 -2.48 3.20 10.22
CA GLU A 233 -2.77 3.22 11.66
C GLU A 233 -2.38 1.91 12.32
N GLU A 234 -2.78 0.79 11.73
CA GLU A 234 -2.35 -0.56 12.12
C GLU A 234 -2.42 -1.51 10.92
N LEU A 235 -1.74 -2.65 11.03
CA LEU A 235 -1.99 -3.82 10.20
C LEU A 235 -2.69 -4.86 11.06
N PRO A 236 -4.01 -5.09 10.88
CA PRO A 236 -4.82 -5.84 11.84
C PRO A 236 -4.49 -7.33 11.91
N PHE A 237 -3.64 -7.84 11.01
CA PHE A 237 -3.29 -9.24 10.87
C PHE A 237 -1.87 -9.61 11.31
N LEU A 238 -1.23 -8.72 12.09
CA LEU A 238 0.15 -8.89 12.58
C LEU A 238 0.28 -8.93 14.11
#